data_AF-A0A9Q1L7N1-F1
#
_entry.id   AF-A0A9Q1L7N1-F1
#
_cell.length_a   1.000
_cell.length_b   1.000
_cell.length_c   1.000
_cell.angle_alpha   90.00
_cell.angle_beta   90.00
_cell.angle_gamma   90.00
#
_symmetry.space_group_name_H-M   'P 1'
#
loop_
_entity.id
_entity.type
_entity.pdbx_description
1 polymer ?
#
loop_
_entity_poly.entity_id
_entity_poly.type
_entity_poly.pdbx_seq_one_letter_code
_entity_poly.pdbx_strand_id
1 'polypeptide(L)' 'MKRQAENEGEGRKEVGEVGELSEIFQWKGEVPRGLPDWEEKEKQHLGEELSDVLLYLVRLSDICGIDLGKAALEAGA' A
#
# COMPACT_ATOMS: atom_id res chain seq x y z
N MET A 1 -3.45 -4.12 -35.38
CA MET A 1 -2.99 -3.03 -34.51
C MET A 1 -4.20 -2.32 -33.91
N LYS A 2 -4.58 -2.65 -32.67
CA LYS A 2 -5.36 -1.82 -31.74
C LYS A 2 -5.10 -2.36 -30.33
N ARG A 3 -4.22 -1.71 -29.57
CA ARG A 3 -4.04 -1.88 -28.12
C ARG A 3 -3.83 -0.50 -27.55
N GLN A 4 -4.90 0.11 -27.06
CA GLN A 4 -4.89 1.32 -26.22
C GLN A 4 -6.35 1.60 -25.81
N ALA A 5 -6.76 1.10 -24.65
CA ALA A 5 -7.95 1.53 -23.89
C ALA A 5 -8.07 0.79 -22.52
N GLU A 6 -7.00 0.67 -21.72
CA GLU A 6 -7.08 -0.01 -20.41
C GLU A 6 -6.55 0.80 -19.20
N ASN A 7 -6.10 2.05 -19.36
CA ASN A 7 -5.36 2.75 -18.29
C ASN A 7 -6.15 3.84 -17.52
N GLU A 8 -7.47 3.99 -17.69
CA GLU A 8 -8.22 5.10 -17.07
C GLU A 8 -8.88 4.76 -15.72
N GLY A 9 -8.75 3.53 -15.21
CA GLY A 9 -9.48 3.07 -14.03
C GLY A 9 -8.65 2.78 -12.78
N GLU A 10 -7.32 2.71 -12.89
CA GLU A 10 -6.47 2.24 -11.79
C GLU A 10 -6.38 3.30 -10.69
N GLY A 11 -5.83 4.50 -11.01
CA GLY A 11 -5.39 5.57 -10.10
C GLY A 11 -6.38 6.09 -9.02
N ARG A 12 -7.62 5.61 -9.01
CA ARG A 12 -8.66 5.96 -8.03
C ARG A 12 -8.83 4.90 -6.93
N LYS A 13 -8.41 3.65 -7.16
CA LYS A 13 -8.50 2.58 -6.16
C LYS A 13 -7.45 2.76 -5.06
N GLU A 14 -6.33 3.42 -5.35
CA GLU A 14 -5.12 3.21 -4.55
C GLU A 14 -4.82 4.35 -3.59
N VAL A 15 -5.41 5.52 -3.83
CA VAL A 15 -5.67 6.48 -2.75
C VAL A 15 -6.66 5.88 -1.72
N GLY A 16 -7.53 4.97 -2.17
CA GLY A 16 -8.45 4.21 -1.33
C GLY A 16 -7.71 3.30 -0.36
N GLU A 17 -6.84 2.41 -0.85
CA GLU A 17 -6.08 1.45 -0.01
C GLU A 17 -5.22 2.14 1.06
N VAL A 18 -4.56 3.26 0.72
CA VAL A 18 -3.81 4.05 1.71
C VAL A 18 -4.74 4.69 2.75
N GLY A 19 -5.95 5.06 2.33
CA GLY A 19 -7.04 5.50 3.21
C GLY A 19 -7.50 4.39 4.16
N GLU A 20 -7.80 3.20 3.63
CA GLU A 20 -8.25 2.03 4.40
C GLU A 20 -7.17 1.61 5.43
N LEU A 21 -5.90 1.56 5.03
CA LEU A 21 -4.78 1.37 5.95
C LEU A 21 -4.73 2.45 7.04
N SER A 22 -4.94 3.72 6.69
CA SER A 22 -4.93 4.83 7.65
C SER A 22 -6.10 4.76 8.64
N GLU A 23 -7.26 4.29 8.18
CA GLU A 23 -8.46 4.12 9.01
C GLU A 23 -8.27 3.10 10.14
N ILE A 24 -7.41 2.09 9.95
CA ILE A 24 -7.07 1.11 11.00
C ILE A 24 -6.45 1.80 12.23
N PHE A 25 -5.66 2.87 12.02
CA PHE A 25 -4.89 3.53 13.08
C PHE A 25 -5.54 4.79 13.64
N GLN A 26 -6.51 5.38 12.94
CA GLN A 26 -7.01 6.74 13.16
C GLN A 26 -7.47 7.03 14.62
N TRP A 27 -7.85 6.00 15.39
CA TRP A 27 -8.30 6.12 16.79
C TRP A 27 -7.45 5.35 17.81
N LYS A 28 -6.31 4.76 17.39
CA LYS A 28 -5.51 3.84 18.23
C LYS A 28 -4.49 4.54 19.14
N GLY A 29 -4.27 5.86 19.01
CA GLY A 29 -3.27 6.58 19.79
C GLY A 29 -1.84 6.11 19.49
N GLU A 30 -0.99 5.98 20.51
CA GLU A 30 0.33 5.37 20.35
C GLU A 30 0.20 3.85 20.17
N VAL A 31 0.73 3.33 19.06
CA VAL A 31 0.70 1.90 18.76
C VAL A 31 2.07 1.27 19.03
N PRO A 32 2.20 0.39 20.04
CA PRO A 32 3.47 -0.22 20.37
C PRO A 32 3.92 -1.23 19.30
N ARG A 33 5.23 -1.36 19.15
CA ARG A 33 5.83 -2.34 18.24
C ARG A 33 5.34 -3.75 18.58
N GLY A 34 4.97 -4.51 17.55
CA GLY A 34 4.53 -5.90 17.69
C GLY A 34 3.05 -6.07 18.05
N LEU A 35 2.30 -4.97 18.23
CA LEU A 35 0.84 -4.99 18.38
C LEU A 35 0.34 -5.97 19.47
N PRO A 36 0.91 -5.96 20.69
CA PRO A 36 0.59 -6.92 21.74
C PRO A 36 -0.90 -6.97 22.13
N ASP A 37 -1.59 -5.83 22.08
CA ASP A 37 -3.00 -5.69 22.48
C ASP A 37 -3.98 -5.83 21.31
N TRP A 38 -3.51 -6.25 20.13
CA TRP A 38 -4.35 -6.43 18.96
C TRP A 38 -4.81 -7.87 18.85
N GLU A 39 -6.08 -8.05 18.51
CA GLU A 39 -6.62 -9.36 18.18
C GLU A 39 -6.03 -9.88 16.85
N GLU A 40 -5.96 -11.19 16.69
CA GLU A 40 -5.42 -11.80 15.46
C GLU A 40 -6.17 -11.37 14.20
N LYS A 41 -7.48 -11.15 14.30
CA LYS A 41 -8.29 -10.62 13.18
C LYS A 41 -7.90 -9.19 12.80
N GLU A 42 -7.50 -8.35 13.77
CA GLU A 42 -7.05 -6.98 13.51
C GLU A 42 -5.67 -7.00 12.84
N LYS A 43 -4.77 -7.89 13.28
CA LYS A 43 -3.46 -8.08 12.66
C LYS A 43 -3.58 -8.64 11.24
N GLN A 44 -4.52 -9.56 11.01
CA GLN A 44 -4.80 -10.08 9.69
C GLN A 44 -5.28 -8.96 8.76
N HIS A 45 -6.29 -8.19 9.18
CA HIS A 45 -6.80 -7.07 8.39
C HIS A 45 -5.72 -6.02 8.09
N LEU A 46 -4.89 -5.67 9.09
CA LEU A 46 -3.72 -4.81 8.85
C LEU A 46 -2.77 -5.39 7.80
N GLY A 47 -2.53 -6.70 7.83
CA GLY A 47 -1.71 -7.38 6.83
C GLY A 47 -2.30 -7.33 5.42
N GLU A 48 -3.62 -7.41 5.29
CA GLU A 48 -4.34 -7.28 4.02
C GLU A 48 -4.15 -5.87 3.44
N GLU A 49 -4.44 -4.82 4.20
CA GLU A 49 -4.28 -3.43 3.74
C GLU A 49 -2.81 -3.06 3.42
N LEU A 50 -1.85 -3.55 4.23
CA LEU A 50 -0.42 -3.39 3.94
C LEU A 50 -0.03 -4.07 2.63
N SER A 51 -0.61 -5.24 2.35
CA SER A 51 -0.34 -5.99 1.12
C SER A 51 -0.91 -5.27 -0.10
N ASP A 52 -2.11 -4.71 0.00
CA ASP A 52 -2.75 -3.98 -1.09
C ASP A 52 -1.97 -2.71 -1.45
N VAL A 53 -1.50 -1.94 -0.45
CA VAL A 53 -0.60 -0.80 -0.67
C VAL A 53 0.72 -1.24 -1.33
N LEU A 54 1.34 -2.32 -0.86
CA LEU A 54 2.59 -2.83 -1.42
C LEU A 54 2.42 -3.28 -2.89
N LEU A 55 1.40 -4.08 -3.18
CA LEU A 55 1.13 -4.60 -4.52
C LEU A 55 0.84 -3.46 -5.49
N TYR A 56 0.10 -2.44 -5.04
CA TYR A 56 -0.09 -1.25 -5.83
C TYR A 56 1.24 -0.53 -6.12
N LEU A 57 2.08 -0.26 -5.12
CA LEU A 57 3.34 0.44 -5.32
C LEU A 57 4.26 -0.31 -6.31
N VAL A 58 4.32 -1.64 -6.21
CA VAL A 58 5.06 -2.48 -7.16
C VAL A 58 4.50 -2.31 -8.57
N ARG A 59 3.18 -2.40 -8.75
CA ARG A 59 2.55 -2.25 -10.06
C ARG A 59 2.72 -0.85 -10.63
N LEU A 60 2.54 0.18 -9.81
CA LEU A 60 2.74 1.57 -10.20
C LEU A 60 4.19 1.81 -10.64
N SER A 61 5.17 1.23 -9.92
CA SER A 61 6.57 1.34 -10.29
C SER A 61 6.87 0.74 -11.67
N ASP A 62 6.26 -0.40 -11.99
CA ASP A 62 6.36 -1.03 -13.32
C ASP A 62 5.75 -0.14 -14.41
N ILE A 63 4.54 0.39 -14.19
CA ILE A 63 3.87 1.32 -15.11
C ILE A 63 4.71 2.58 -15.35
N CYS A 64 5.33 3.11 -14.29
CA CYS A 64 6.17 4.30 -14.37
C CYS A 64 7.60 4.03 -14.88
N GLY A 65 8.01 2.76 -15.03
CA GLY A 65 9.38 2.39 -15.39
C GLY A 65 10.41 2.75 -14.32
N ILE A 66 10.00 2.75 -13.04
CA ILE A 66 10.85 3.06 -11.89
C ILE A 66 11.30 1.75 -11.23
N ASP A 67 12.61 1.59 -11.05
CA ASP A 67 13.14 0.55 -10.16
C ASP A 67 12.89 0.98 -8.71
N LEU A 68 11.79 0.48 -8.14
CA LEU A 68 11.37 0.82 -6.78
C LEU A 68 12.41 0.40 -5.73
N GLY A 69 13.07 -0.74 -5.92
CA GLY A 69 14.08 -1.23 -4.97
C GLY A 69 15.30 -0.31 -4.93
N LYS A 70 15.80 0.09 -6.10
CA LYS A 70 16.89 1.06 -6.20
C LYS A 70 16.48 2.43 -5.62
N ALA A 71 15.30 2.93 -5.99
CA ALA A 71 14.80 4.21 -5.50
C ALA A 71 14.67 4.24 -3.97
N ALA A 72 14.20 3.13 -3.35
CA ALA A 72 14.10 3.01 -1.90
C ALA A 72 15.46 3.07 -1.20
N LEU A 73 16.49 2.43 -1.77
CA LEU A 73 17.86 2.47 -1.23
C LEU A 73 18.51 3.85 -1.36
N GLU A 74 18.23 4.58 -2.44
CA GLU A 74 18.74 5.95 -2.65
C GLU A 74 18.03 6.98 -1.78
N ALA A 75 16.72 6.84 -1.55
CA ALA A 75 15.94 7.74 -0.70
C ALA A 75 16.16 7.52 0.81
N GLY A 76 16.54 6.31 1.20
CA GLY A 76 16.80 5.92 2.59
C GLY A 76 18.24 6.18 3.09
N ALA A 77 19.10 6.77 2.25
CA ALA A 77 20.44 7.24 2.60
C ALA A 77 20.44 8.76 2.85
#